data_AF-A0A9N7QL88-F1
#
_entry.id   AF-A0A9N7QL88-F1
#
_cell.length_a   1.000
_cell.length_b   1.000
_cell.length_c   1.000
_cell.angle_alpha   90.00
_cell.angle_beta   90.00
_cell.angle_gamma   90.00
#
_symmetry.space_group_name_H-M   'P 1'
#
loop_
_entity.id
_entity.type
_entity.pdbx_description
1 polymer ?
#
loop_
_entity_poly.entity_id
_entity_poly.type
_entity_poly.pdbx_seq_one_letter_code
_entity_poly.pdbx_strand_id
1 'polypeptide(L)'
;MGLSALVRQLVCAMNLIAVLDKPEEAAMSLAAPTGYRTIAVGIATGALGAAMLLGSAAIAVADPPPNCTTADLAGISAGVAAATSTYLFTHPDVNEFFTGLRGQERDAMRENVQNYLNANPDVKADLDGIRQPVVDFKDRCQ
;
A
#
# COMPACT_ATOMS: atom_id res chain seq x y z
N MET A 1 21.86 8.63 21.59
CA MET A 1 21.70 7.20 21.20
C MET A 1 20.25 6.68 21.28
N GLY A 2 19.27 7.40 21.84
CA GLY A 2 17.89 6.87 22.03
C GLY A 2 16.85 7.21 20.95
N LEU A 3 17.06 8.25 20.14
CA LEU A 3 16.03 8.73 19.19
C LEU A 3 15.89 7.81 17.95
N SER A 4 17.01 7.27 17.46
CA SER A 4 17.04 6.37 16.28
C SER A 4 16.43 4.99 16.55
N ALA A 5 16.56 4.50 17.78
CA ALA A 5 15.94 3.24 18.21
C ALA A 5 14.41 3.36 18.29
N LEU A 6 13.93 4.51 18.79
CA LEU A 6 12.51 4.80 18.93
C LEU A 6 11.82 4.98 17.57
N VAL A 7 12.48 5.63 16.61
CA VAL A 7 12.00 5.75 15.22
C VAL A 7 11.92 4.38 14.53
N ARG A 8 12.93 3.51 14.72
CA ARG A 8 12.89 2.12 14.22
C ARG A 8 11.76 1.31 14.83
N GLN A 9 11.51 1.46 16.14
CA GLN A 9 10.43 0.77 16.85
C GLN A 9 9.06 1.18 16.31
N LEU A 10 8.85 2.49 16.04
CA LEU A 10 7.62 3.02 15.46
C LEU A 10 7.38 2.53 14.03
N VAL A 11 8.41 2.52 13.18
CA VAL A 11 8.30 1.99 11.80
C VAL A 11 7.99 0.48 11.81
N CYS A 12 8.62 -0.29 12.71
CA CYS A 12 8.30 -1.70 12.91
C CYS A 12 6.84 -1.90 13.37
N ALA A 13 6.38 -1.08 14.33
CA ALA A 13 5.01 -1.16 14.83
C ALA A 13 3.97 -0.83 13.74
N MET A 14 4.21 0.20 12.92
CA MET A 14 3.32 0.56 11.81
C MET A 14 3.26 -0.53 10.73
N ASN A 15 4.40 -1.14 10.40
CA ASN A 15 4.44 -2.23 9.41
C ASN A 15 3.76 -3.51 9.94
N LEU A 16 3.80 -3.74 11.26
CA LEU A 16 3.07 -4.84 11.90
C LEU A 16 1.55 -4.60 11.87
N ILE A 17 1.10 -3.38 12.12
CA ILE A 17 -0.33 -3.02 12.03
C ILE A 17 -0.85 -3.23 10.59
N ALA A 18 -0.07 -2.86 9.57
CA ALA A 18 -0.44 -3.07 8.17
C ALA A 18 -0.52 -4.55 7.75
N VAL A 19 0.22 -5.44 8.43
CA VAL A 19 0.16 -6.90 8.18
C VAL A 19 -1.03 -7.54 8.89
N LEU A 20 -1.49 -6.97 10.01
CA LEU A 20 -2.62 -7.50 10.78
C LEU A 20 -3.99 -7.03 10.26
N ASP A 21 -4.05 -6.02 9.40
CA ASP A 21 -5.27 -5.57 8.70
C ASP A 21 -5.64 -6.47 7.50
N LYS A 22 -5.34 -7.77 7.57
CA LYS A 22 -5.79 -8.76 6.57
C LYS A 22 -7.02 -9.47 7.13
N PRO A 23 -8.24 -9.11 6.71
CA PRO A 23 -9.46 -9.66 7.27
C PRO A 23 -9.64 -11.14 6.89
N GLU A 24 -9.85 -11.95 7.93
CA GLU A 24 -10.76 -13.10 8.00
C GLU A 24 -11.03 -13.92 6.72
N GLU A 25 -10.22 -14.95 6.47
CA GLU A 25 -10.68 -16.23 5.94
C GLU A 25 -10.05 -17.37 6.75
N ALA A 26 -10.36 -17.39 8.04
CA ALA A 26 -10.16 -18.55 8.91
C ALA A 26 -11.45 -19.38 8.95
N ALA A 27 -11.85 -19.95 7.81
CA ALA A 27 -12.89 -20.98 7.79
C ALA A 27 -12.28 -22.34 8.16
N MET A 28 -12.22 -22.54 9.47
CA MET A 28 -12.48 -23.79 10.19
C MET A 28 -12.92 -24.98 9.33
N SER A 29 -12.09 -26.02 9.26
CA SER A 29 -12.61 -27.39 9.15
C SER A 29 -11.66 -28.36 9.85
N LEU A 30 -11.75 -28.36 11.18
CA LEU A 30 -11.23 -29.44 12.03
C LEU A 30 -12.23 -30.61 11.99
N ALA A 31 -11.91 -31.64 11.24
CA ALA A 31 -12.44 -32.99 11.43
C ALA A 31 -11.29 -33.89 11.88
N ALA A 32 -11.13 -34.05 13.19
CA ALA A 32 -10.48 -35.21 13.80
C ALA A 32 -11.51 -36.37 13.89
N PRO A 33 -11.16 -37.67 14.01
CA PRO A 33 -10.01 -38.26 14.72
C PRO A 33 -9.29 -39.34 13.85
N THR A 34 -8.23 -40.08 14.17
CA THR A 34 -7.80 -40.78 15.40
C THR A 34 -6.36 -41.29 15.16
N GLY A 35 -5.46 -41.09 16.11
CA GLY A 35 -4.32 -41.97 16.41
C GLY A 35 -3.26 -42.26 15.33
N TYR A 36 -2.17 -41.48 15.31
CA TYR A 36 -0.80 -42.01 15.27
C TYR A 36 0.20 -40.90 15.66
N ARG A 37 1.18 -41.23 16.50
CA ARG A 37 2.24 -40.30 16.92
C ARG A 37 3.20 -40.10 15.74
N THR A 38 3.14 -38.94 15.09
CA THR A 38 4.13 -38.53 14.09
C THR A 38 4.43 -37.04 14.23
N ILE A 39 5.71 -36.74 14.34
CA ILE A 39 6.31 -35.41 14.46
C ILE A 39 5.96 -34.59 13.21
N ALA A 40 5.44 -33.40 13.42
CA ALA A 40 5.13 -32.46 12.34
C ALA A 40 6.43 -31.99 11.66
N VAL A 41 6.70 -32.51 10.46
CA VAL A 41 7.53 -31.86 9.46
C VAL A 41 6.63 -31.60 8.26
N GLY A 42 6.07 -30.38 8.20
CA GLY A 42 5.40 -29.85 7.02
C GLY A 42 6.30 -28.79 6.38
N ILE A 43 7.06 -29.20 5.37
CA ILE A 43 7.80 -28.29 4.49
C ILE A 43 6.79 -27.65 3.53
N ALA A 44 6.67 -26.33 3.54
CA ALA A 44 6.14 -25.56 2.42
C ALA A 44 7.13 -24.43 2.09
N THR A 45 7.76 -24.63 0.95
CA THR A 45 8.76 -23.83 0.24
C THR A 45 8.37 -22.38 -0.01
N GLY A 46 9.31 -21.49 0.28
CA GLY A 46 9.41 -20.13 -0.25
C GLY A 46 10.87 -19.67 -0.20
N ALA A 47 11.72 -20.22 -1.07
CA ALA A 47 13.03 -19.65 -1.40
C ALA A 47 12.80 -18.23 -1.95
N LEU A 48 13.54 -17.18 -1.54
CA LEU A 48 14.95 -16.87 -1.80
C LEU A 48 15.51 -16.15 -0.55
N GLY A 49 16.68 -16.42 0.02
CA GLY A 49 17.90 -16.87 -0.64
C GLY A 49 18.69 -15.69 -1.21
N ALA A 50 19.05 -14.69 -0.40
CA ALA A 50 20.12 -13.73 -0.73
C ALA A 50 20.84 -13.27 0.54
N ALA A 51 21.73 -14.13 1.05
CA ALA A 51 22.87 -13.66 1.81
C ALA A 51 23.80 -12.94 0.82
N MET A 52 23.81 -11.61 0.83
CA MET A 52 24.76 -10.79 0.09
C MET A 52 25.62 -10.03 1.10
N LEU A 53 26.74 -10.67 1.44
CA LEU A 53 28.07 -10.09 1.63
C LEU A 53 28.15 -8.69 2.24
N LEU A 54 28.71 -8.65 3.45
CA LEU A 54 29.40 -7.51 4.04
C LEU A 54 30.59 -7.10 3.14
N GLY A 55 30.30 -6.36 2.08
CA GLY A 55 31.26 -5.61 1.30
C GLY A 55 30.92 -4.14 1.47
N SER A 56 31.71 -3.43 2.28
CA SER A 56 31.72 -1.97 2.32
C SER A 56 32.25 -1.43 0.99
N ALA A 57 31.48 -1.57 -0.09
CA ALA A 57 31.56 -0.63 -1.18
C ALA A 57 30.96 0.66 -0.60
N ALA A 58 31.77 1.71 -0.50
CA ALA A 58 31.23 3.05 -0.42
C ALA A 58 30.35 3.21 -1.67
N ILE A 59 29.07 2.90 -1.54
CA ILE A 59 28.07 3.36 -2.48
C ILE A 59 28.14 4.86 -2.27
N ALA A 60 28.72 5.57 -3.22
CA ALA A 60 28.46 6.98 -3.37
C ALA A 60 26.97 7.08 -3.70
N VAL A 61 26.13 6.94 -2.68
CA VAL A 61 24.77 7.46 -2.72
C VAL A 61 25.01 8.95 -2.82
N ALA A 62 24.98 9.47 -4.04
CA ALA A 62 24.73 10.89 -4.22
C ALA A 62 23.55 11.21 -3.31
N ASP A 63 23.72 12.19 -2.40
CA ASP A 63 22.66 12.59 -1.49
C ASP A 63 21.40 12.76 -2.35
N PRO A 64 20.29 12.04 -2.05
CA PRO A 64 19.12 12.11 -2.89
C PRO A 64 18.74 13.58 -3.05
N PRO A 65 18.36 14.02 -4.27
CA PRO A 65 17.94 15.40 -4.47
C PRO A 65 16.95 15.77 -3.35
N PRO A 66 17.10 16.96 -2.75
CA PRO A 66 16.33 17.31 -1.56
C PRO A 66 14.85 17.16 -1.85
N ASN A 67 14.12 16.54 -0.92
CA ASN A 67 12.69 16.19 -1.03
C ASN A 67 12.35 15.03 -1.99
N CYS A 68 13.27 14.09 -2.26
CA CYS A 68 12.99 12.88 -3.04
C CYS A 68 13.10 11.58 -2.21
N THR A 69 12.82 11.65 -0.90
CA THR A 69 12.88 10.49 -0.02
C THR A 69 11.55 9.73 0.01
N THR A 70 11.56 8.49 0.55
CA THR A 70 10.33 7.75 0.84
C THR A 70 9.41 8.50 1.81
N ALA A 71 9.97 9.28 2.74
CA ALA A 71 9.19 10.08 3.67
C ALA A 71 8.43 11.21 2.95
N ASP A 72 9.06 11.82 1.94
CA ASP A 72 8.43 12.88 1.13
C ASP A 72 7.28 12.33 0.29
N LEU A 73 7.49 11.19 -0.39
CA LEU A 73 6.43 10.52 -1.15
C LEU A 73 5.26 10.13 -0.24
N ALA A 74 5.55 9.57 0.94
CA ALA A 74 4.52 9.21 1.91
C ALA A 74 3.71 10.44 2.34
N GLY A 75 4.37 11.55 2.69
CA GLY A 75 3.70 12.80 3.06
C GLY A 75 2.81 13.35 1.94
N ILE A 76 3.29 13.37 0.70
CA ILE A 76 2.51 13.80 -0.46
C ILE A 76 1.31 12.89 -0.69
N SER A 77 1.50 11.57 -0.63
CA SER A 77 0.41 10.61 -0.81
C SER A 77 -0.67 10.73 0.27
N ALA A 78 -0.28 11.02 1.52
CA ALA A 78 -1.21 11.27 2.61
C ALA A 78 -2.02 12.54 2.38
N GLY A 79 -1.39 13.61 1.87
CA GLY A 79 -2.07 14.84 1.47
C GLY A 79 -3.11 14.61 0.36
N VAL A 80 -2.72 13.87 -0.69
CA VAL A 80 -3.63 13.48 -1.80
C VAL A 80 -4.81 12.65 -1.29
N ALA A 81 -4.57 11.72 -0.36
CA ALA A 81 -5.63 10.91 0.25
C ALA A 81 -6.61 11.78 1.07
N ALA A 82 -6.09 12.74 1.86
CA ALA A 82 -6.92 13.66 2.62
C ALA A 82 -7.76 14.59 1.72
N ALA A 83 -7.18 15.10 0.64
CA ALA A 83 -7.89 15.90 -0.35
C ALA A 83 -8.98 15.07 -1.06
N THR A 84 -8.68 13.82 -1.41
CA THR A 84 -9.66 12.89 -1.99
C THR A 84 -10.82 12.64 -1.02
N SER A 85 -10.55 12.42 0.26
CA SER A 85 -11.59 12.25 1.29
C SER A 85 -12.52 13.47 1.34
N THR A 86 -11.95 14.67 1.36
CA THR A 86 -12.72 15.92 1.32
C THR A 86 -13.58 16.01 0.07
N TYR A 87 -13.02 15.70 -1.11
CA TYR A 87 -13.73 15.69 -2.38
C TYR A 87 -14.92 14.73 -2.37
N LEU A 88 -14.73 13.51 -1.88
CA LEU A 88 -15.80 12.51 -1.82
C LEU A 88 -16.92 12.94 -0.85
N PHE A 89 -16.60 13.63 0.25
CA PHE A 89 -17.65 14.16 1.14
C PHE A 89 -18.45 15.31 0.52
N THR A 90 -17.86 16.09 -0.40
CA THR A 90 -18.57 17.15 -1.12
C THR A 90 -19.23 16.67 -2.41
N HIS A 91 -18.91 15.45 -2.87
CA HIS A 91 -19.46 14.81 -4.07
C HIS A 91 -20.09 13.46 -3.69
N PRO A 92 -21.29 13.46 -3.07
CA PRO A 92 -21.92 12.24 -2.55
C PRO A 92 -22.22 11.20 -3.64
N ASP A 93 -22.49 11.64 -4.86
CA ASP A 93 -22.69 10.79 -6.05
C ASP A 93 -21.40 10.06 -6.46
N VAL A 94 -20.26 10.77 -6.46
CA VAL A 94 -18.94 10.18 -6.73
C VAL A 94 -18.57 9.21 -5.61
N ASN A 95 -18.85 9.57 -4.35
CA ASN A 95 -18.61 8.71 -3.20
C ASN A 95 -19.44 7.42 -3.24
N GLU A 96 -20.71 7.50 -3.64
CA GLU A 96 -21.56 6.32 -3.82
C GLU A 96 -20.98 5.38 -4.90
N PHE A 97 -20.54 5.94 -6.04
CA PHE A 97 -19.89 5.17 -7.09
C PHE A 97 -18.66 4.40 -6.57
N PHE A 98 -17.69 5.10 -5.96
CA PHE A 98 -16.47 4.45 -5.44
C PHE A 98 -16.77 3.48 -4.29
N THR A 99 -17.79 3.75 -3.48
CA THR A 99 -18.28 2.85 -2.43
C THR A 99 -18.87 1.57 -3.01
N GLY A 100 -19.58 1.66 -4.13
CA GLY A 100 -20.17 0.51 -4.84
C GLY A 100 -19.16 -0.43 -5.47
N LEU A 101 -17.90 -0.02 -5.61
CA LEU A 101 -16.82 -0.88 -6.16
C LEU A 101 -16.28 -1.90 -5.15
N ARG A 102 -16.65 -1.81 -3.86
CA ARG A 102 -16.13 -2.72 -2.83
C ARG A 102 -16.47 -4.18 -3.16
N GLY A 103 -15.47 -5.05 -3.06
CA GLY A 103 -15.62 -6.49 -3.31
C GLY A 103 -15.56 -6.91 -4.79
N GLN A 104 -15.41 -5.96 -5.72
CA GLN A 104 -15.17 -6.29 -7.12
C GLN A 104 -13.73 -6.80 -7.35
N GLU A 105 -13.58 -7.70 -8.31
CA GLU A 105 -12.27 -8.07 -8.85
C GLU A 105 -11.53 -6.84 -9.40
N ARG A 106 -10.20 -6.81 -9.26
CA ARG A 106 -9.38 -5.63 -9.57
C ARG A 106 -9.52 -5.14 -11.01
N ASP A 107 -9.63 -6.06 -11.96
CA ASP A 107 -9.75 -5.71 -13.38
C ASP A 107 -11.11 -5.08 -13.68
N ALA A 108 -12.19 -5.65 -13.13
CA ALA A 108 -13.54 -5.10 -13.24
C ALA A 108 -13.65 -3.71 -12.59
N MET A 109 -13.04 -3.53 -11.42
CA MET A 109 -12.97 -2.22 -10.75
C MET A 109 -12.28 -1.18 -11.64
N ARG A 110 -11.14 -1.55 -12.26
CA ARG A 110 -10.40 -0.64 -13.15
C ARG A 110 -11.22 -0.24 -14.37
N GLU A 111 -11.90 -1.19 -15.00
CA GLU A 111 -12.79 -0.93 -16.14
C GLU A 111 -13.95 0.00 -15.74
N ASN A 112 -14.63 -0.29 -14.63
CA ASN A 112 -15.74 0.52 -14.13
C ASN A 112 -15.30 1.96 -13.83
N VAL A 113 -14.15 2.16 -13.17
CA VAL A 113 -13.60 3.49 -12.92
C VAL A 113 -13.28 4.22 -14.22
N GLN A 114 -12.69 3.55 -15.22
CA GLN A 114 -12.41 4.18 -16.51
C GLN A 114 -13.70 4.61 -17.23
N ASN A 115 -14.70 3.74 -17.29
CA ASN A 115 -15.98 4.04 -17.90
C ASN A 115 -16.66 5.23 -17.22
N TYR A 116 -16.66 5.25 -15.88
CA TYR A 116 -17.21 6.34 -15.10
C TYR A 116 -16.49 7.67 -15.38
N LEU A 117 -15.15 7.69 -15.36
CA LEU A 117 -14.38 8.92 -15.60
C LEU A 117 -14.46 9.41 -17.05
N ASN A 118 -14.67 8.52 -18.02
CA ASN A 118 -14.91 8.90 -19.41
C ASN A 118 -16.28 9.55 -19.59
N ALA A 119 -17.29 9.10 -18.84
CA ALA A 119 -18.62 9.69 -18.84
C ALA A 119 -18.71 10.98 -18.03
N ASN A 120 -17.79 11.19 -17.07
CA ASN A 120 -17.77 12.34 -16.16
C ASN A 120 -16.43 13.10 -16.27
N PRO A 121 -16.22 13.89 -17.34
CA PRO A 121 -14.96 14.59 -17.58
C PRO A 121 -14.62 15.63 -16.51
N ASP A 122 -15.62 16.23 -15.85
CA ASP A 122 -15.40 17.19 -14.77
C ASP A 122 -14.84 16.49 -13.52
N VAL A 123 -15.45 15.37 -13.11
CA VAL A 123 -14.95 14.52 -12.00
C VAL A 123 -13.53 14.02 -12.30
N LYS A 124 -13.27 13.66 -13.56
CA LYS A 124 -11.94 13.29 -14.01
C LYS A 124 -10.95 14.44 -13.82
N ALA A 125 -11.30 15.64 -14.26
CA ALA A 125 -10.43 16.81 -14.13
C ALA A 125 -10.13 17.13 -12.65
N ASP A 126 -11.14 17.05 -11.78
CA ASP A 126 -10.97 17.27 -10.35
C ASP A 126 -10.03 16.24 -9.71
N LEU A 127 -10.26 14.94 -9.98
CA LEU A 127 -9.43 13.86 -9.44
C LEU A 127 -8.01 13.87 -10.00
N ASP A 128 -7.84 14.23 -11.28
CA ASP A 128 -6.52 14.43 -11.88
C ASP A 128 -5.80 15.61 -11.19
N GLY A 129 -6.53 16.70 -10.89
CA GLY A 129 -6.06 17.84 -10.09
C GLY A 129 -5.58 17.42 -8.69
N ILE A 130 -6.39 16.65 -7.97
CA ILE A 130 -6.06 16.13 -6.63
C ILE A 130 -4.79 15.27 -6.65
N ARG A 131 -4.55 14.53 -7.74
CA ARG A 131 -3.40 13.61 -7.88
C ARG A 131 -2.13 14.27 -8.43
N GLN A 132 -2.21 15.49 -8.98
CA GLN A 132 -1.05 16.20 -9.53
C GLN A 132 0.19 16.18 -8.62
N PRO A 133 0.09 16.37 -7.29
CA PRO A 133 1.28 16.38 -6.44
C PRO A 133 2.12 15.11 -6.51
N VAL A 134 1.50 13.94 -6.70
CA VAL A 134 2.21 12.66 -6.85
C VAL A 134 2.85 12.54 -8.23
N VAL A 135 2.18 13.05 -9.27
CA VAL A 135 2.73 13.09 -10.64
C VAL A 135 3.94 14.01 -10.69
N ASP A 136 3.81 15.24 -10.18
CA ASP A 136 4.88 16.23 -10.12
C ASP A 136 6.08 15.72 -9.31
N PHE A 137 5.83 15.00 -8.21
CA PHE A 137 6.89 14.36 -7.43
C PHE A 137 7.63 13.31 -8.26
N LYS A 138 6.89 12.43 -8.95
CA LYS A 138 7.49 11.39 -9.80
C LYS A 138 8.31 12.02 -10.92
N ASP A 139 7.79 13.03 -11.59
CA ASP A 139 8.49 13.69 -12.70
C ASP A 139 9.79 14.36 -12.24
N ARG A 140 9.85 14.80 -10.98
CA ARG A 140 11.05 15.39 -10.37
C ARG A 140 12.04 14.38 -9.77
N CYS A 141 11.58 13.22 -9.32
CA CYS A 141 12.34 12.31 -8.44
C CYS A 141 12.53 10.88 -9.00
N GLN A 142 12.12 10.60 -10.25
CA GLN A 142 12.34 9.33 -10.93
C GLN A 142 13.75 9.20 -11.53
#